data_AF-A0A9P0KJR4-F1
#
_entry.id   AF-A0A9P0KJR4-F1
#
_cell.length_a   1.000
_cell.length_b   1.000
_cell.length_c   1.000
_cell.angle_alpha   90.00
_cell.angle_beta   90.00
_cell.angle_gamma   90.00
#
_symmetry.space_group_name_H-M   'P 1'
#
loop_
_entity.id
_entity.type
_entity.pdbx_description
1 polymer ?
#
loop_
_entity_poly.entity_id
_entity_poly.type
_entity_poly.pdbx_seq_one_letter_code
_entity_poly.pdbx_strand_id
1 'polypeptide(L)'
;MSNSHLFLKPGFINVPLQNGVGRYVSQLQRVVLKFCKNNGSSRGMREFIESGLVNFAKENPGVVVYLKPRRHRSAVIKAEYLNGDEQWMSCRNSTQEEISKWLNLLVCQSKNHTGTRIRKLWHTDHPSIQGPWTPFTFRDPKLNLATFPNEELAKPKDSDVSNHERLIELFKKQKLGDLENRRGE
;
A
#
# COMPACT_ATOMS: atom_id res chain seq x y z
N MET A 1 21.48 10.84 2.98
CA MET A 1 21.47 10.47 1.55
C MET A 1 20.05 10.63 1.03
N SER A 2 19.81 11.56 0.09
CA SER A 2 18.47 11.78 -0.47
C SER A 2 18.08 10.64 -1.42
N ASN A 3 16.81 10.24 -1.38
CA ASN A 3 16.23 9.21 -2.25
C ASN A 3 16.36 9.52 -3.76
N SER A 4 16.63 10.78 -4.13
CA SER A 4 16.87 11.17 -5.52
C SER A 4 18.19 10.64 -6.10
N HIS A 5 19.15 10.28 -5.25
CA HIS A 5 20.49 9.81 -5.66
C HIS A 5 20.65 8.28 -5.57
N LEU A 6 19.61 7.59 -5.10
CA LEU A 6 19.57 6.13 -5.01
C LEU A 6 18.83 5.58 -6.23
N PHE A 7 19.55 4.92 -7.14
CA PHE A 7 19.01 4.24 -8.33
C PHE A 7 18.24 2.95 -7.98
N LEU A 8 17.35 3.01 -6.99
CA LEU A 8 16.47 1.91 -6.62
C LEU A 8 15.27 1.87 -7.55
N LYS A 9 14.88 0.67 -7.97
CA LYS A 9 13.69 0.48 -8.82
C LYS A 9 12.45 0.90 -8.04
N PRO A 10 11.67 1.89 -8.50
CA PRO A 10 10.44 2.26 -7.82
C PRO A 10 9.39 1.18 -8.01
N GLY A 11 8.63 0.88 -6.95
CA GLY A 11 7.50 -0.03 -6.98
C GLY A 11 6.36 0.44 -6.09
N PHE A 12 5.19 -0.16 -6.27
CA PHE A 12 4.05 -0.06 -5.36
C PHE A 12 3.91 -1.38 -4.59
N ILE A 13 3.23 -1.34 -3.45
CA ILE A 13 2.86 -2.57 -2.75
C ILE A 13 1.91 -3.36 -3.65
N ASN A 14 2.22 -4.63 -3.84
CA ASN A 14 1.37 -5.57 -4.55
C ASN A 14 1.35 -6.90 -3.80
N VAL A 15 0.23 -7.61 -3.90
CA VAL A 15 0.06 -8.94 -3.29
C VAL A 15 -0.12 -9.95 -4.43
N PRO A 16 0.71 -11.01 -4.50
CA PRO A 16 0.59 -12.00 -5.57
C PRO A 16 -0.76 -12.70 -5.47
N LEU A 17 -1.52 -12.75 -6.56
CA LEU A 17 -2.81 -13.44 -6.65
C LEU A 17 -3.79 -13.11 -5.50
N GLN A 18 -3.74 -11.88 -4.96
CA GLN A 18 -4.56 -11.45 -3.81
C GLN A 18 -4.47 -12.40 -2.60
N ASN A 19 -3.27 -12.94 -2.35
CA ASN A 19 -2.96 -13.82 -1.22
C ASN A 19 -3.46 -13.22 0.11
N GLY A 20 -4.22 -14.01 0.88
CA GLY A 20 -4.80 -13.58 2.16
C GLY A 20 -6.24 -13.06 2.09
N VAL A 21 -6.82 -12.79 0.91
CA VAL A 21 -8.25 -12.45 0.80
C VAL A 21 -9.13 -13.70 1.00
N GLY A 22 -8.79 -14.80 0.32
CA GLY A 22 -9.51 -16.08 0.47
C GLY A 22 -8.76 -17.06 1.36
N ARG A 23 -7.52 -17.38 0.98
CA ARG A 23 -6.62 -18.23 1.78
C ARG A 23 -5.20 -17.70 1.69
N TYR A 24 -4.37 -18.09 2.67
CA TYR A 24 -2.93 -17.86 2.60
C TYR A 24 -2.23 -19.01 1.87
N VAL A 25 -1.33 -18.66 0.96
CA VAL A 25 -0.41 -19.58 0.27
C VAL A 25 1.01 -19.06 0.45
N SER A 26 1.93 -19.90 0.95
CA SER A 26 3.35 -19.54 1.03
C SER A 26 3.92 -19.40 -0.38
N GLN A 27 4.66 -18.32 -0.62
CA GLN A 27 5.18 -17.99 -1.96
C GLN A 27 6.52 -18.63 -2.25
N LEU A 28 7.26 -19.03 -1.22
CA LEU A 28 8.53 -19.72 -1.38
C LEU A 28 8.27 -21.15 -1.84
N GLN A 29 8.75 -21.51 -3.02
CA GLN A 29 8.53 -22.84 -3.59
C GLN A 29 9.73 -23.75 -3.34
N ARG A 30 10.94 -23.24 -3.56
CA ARG A 30 12.16 -24.03 -3.53
C ARG A 30 13.30 -23.26 -2.89
N VAL A 31 14.08 -23.96 -2.08
CA VAL A 31 15.34 -23.47 -1.53
C VAL A 31 16.47 -24.43 -1.91
N VAL A 32 17.57 -23.90 -2.45
CA VAL A 32 18.79 -24.66 -2.72
C VAL A 32 19.91 -24.13 -1.84
N LEU A 33 20.34 -24.95 -0.88
CA LEU A 33 21.46 -24.66 -0.01
C LEU A 33 22.75 -25.13 -0.70
N LYS A 34 23.60 -24.18 -1.09
CA LYS A 34 24.89 -24.44 -1.72
C LYS A 34 25.99 -24.21 -0.68
N PHE A 35 26.84 -25.21 -0.45
CA PHE A 35 27.87 -25.13 0.59
C PHE A 35 29.10 -25.97 0.25
N CYS A 36 30.24 -25.69 0.89
CA CYS A 36 31.44 -26.53 0.78
C CYS A 36 31.58 -27.45 2.00
N LYS A 37 32.02 -28.69 1.77
CA LYS A 37 32.23 -29.69 2.83
C LYS A 37 33.44 -29.35 3.72
N ASN A 38 34.50 -28.78 3.14
CA ASN A 38 35.79 -28.62 3.83
C ASN A 38 36.11 -27.17 4.19
N ASN A 39 35.49 -26.19 3.52
CA ASN A 39 35.83 -24.78 3.73
C ASN A 39 35.21 -24.26 5.04
N GLY A 40 36.02 -23.59 5.87
CA GLY A 40 35.57 -22.96 7.11
C GLY A 40 34.44 -21.94 6.90
N SER A 41 34.42 -21.26 5.75
CA SER A 41 33.38 -20.28 5.44
C SER A 41 31.96 -20.85 5.29
N SER A 42 31.82 -22.16 5.15
CA SER A 42 30.54 -22.88 5.09
C SER A 42 30.24 -23.66 6.36
N ARG A 43 30.94 -23.38 7.48
CA ARG A 43 30.77 -24.10 8.74
C ARG A 43 29.35 -24.00 9.28
N GLY A 44 28.81 -22.79 9.47
CA GLY A 44 27.46 -22.63 10.02
C GLY A 44 26.36 -23.24 9.14
N MET A 45 26.55 -23.28 7.81
CA MET A 45 25.61 -23.96 6.91
C MET A 45 25.62 -25.48 7.10
N ARG A 46 26.78 -26.08 7.39
CA ARG A 46 26.86 -27.52 7.71
C ARG A 46 26.19 -27.84 9.04
N GLU A 47 26.46 -27.03 10.06
CA GLU A 47 25.84 -27.16 11.39
C GLU A 47 24.30 -27.05 11.29
N PHE A 48 23.79 -26.10 10.48
CA PHE A 48 22.37 -25.99 10.19
C PHE A 48 21.81 -27.24 9.46
N ILE A 49 22.54 -27.77 8.48
CA ILE A 49 22.13 -28.97 7.74
C ILE A 49 22.02 -30.19 8.66
N GLU A 50 22.95 -30.35 9.58
CA GLU A 50 23.03 -31.49 10.50
C GLU A 50 21.93 -31.45 11.57
N SER A 51 21.60 -30.27 12.10
CA SER A 51 20.70 -30.15 13.26
C SER A 51 19.35 -29.51 12.97
N GLY A 52 19.27 -28.50 12.10
CA GLY A 52 18.07 -27.66 11.90
C GLY A 52 17.23 -27.97 10.66
N LEU A 53 17.84 -28.55 9.62
CA LEU A 53 17.20 -28.70 8.30
C LEU A 53 15.92 -29.53 8.32
N VAL A 54 15.92 -30.64 9.06
CA VAL A 54 14.78 -31.56 9.14
C VAL A 54 13.59 -30.88 9.82
N ASN A 55 13.84 -30.10 10.87
CA ASN A 55 12.79 -29.35 11.56
C ASN A 55 12.19 -28.27 10.66
N PHE A 56 13.04 -27.52 9.95
CA PHE A 56 12.60 -26.52 8.98
C PHE A 56 11.70 -27.12 7.88
N ALA A 57 12.06 -28.28 7.35
CA ALA A 57 11.27 -28.97 6.32
C ALA A 57 9.92 -29.50 6.85
N LYS A 58 9.86 -29.90 8.12
CA LYS A 58 8.62 -30.32 8.79
C LYS A 58 7.68 -29.14 9.05
N GLU A 59 8.22 -27.99 9.46
CA GLU A 59 7.46 -26.77 9.68
C GLU A 59 6.92 -26.17 8.38
N ASN A 60 7.67 -26.31 7.28
CA ASN A 60 7.34 -25.73 5.98
C ASN A 60 7.19 -26.82 4.90
N PRO A 61 6.14 -27.67 4.97
CA PRO A 61 5.97 -28.79 4.04
C PRO A 61 5.74 -28.38 2.59
N GLY A 62 5.33 -27.12 2.34
CA GLY A 62 5.17 -26.57 0.99
C GLY A 62 6.48 -26.18 0.30
N VAL A 63 7.60 -26.13 1.03
CA VAL A 63 8.91 -25.69 0.52
C VAL A 63 9.79 -26.90 0.22
N VAL A 64 10.24 -27.01 -1.04
CA VAL A 64 11.18 -28.08 -1.43
C VAL A 64 12.62 -27.62 -1.16
N VAL A 65 13.35 -28.38 -0.35
CA VAL A 65 14.74 -28.04 0.01
C VAL A 65 15.73 -28.98 -0.67
N TYR A 66 16.69 -28.41 -1.40
CA TYR A 66 17.78 -29.13 -2.06
C TYR A 66 19.12 -28.78 -1.43
N LEU A 67 19.98 -29.80 -1.29
CA LEU A 67 21.36 -29.65 -0.86
C LEU A 67 22.29 -29.81 -2.06
N LYS A 68 23.12 -28.80 -2.33
CA LYS A 68 24.10 -28.83 -3.43
C LYS A 68 25.51 -28.56 -2.90
N PRO A 69 26.28 -29.61 -2.54
CA PRO A 69 27.68 -29.43 -2.15
C PRO A 69 28.51 -28.91 -3.34
N ARG A 70 29.37 -27.91 -3.09
CA ARG A 70 30.27 -27.27 -4.05
C ARG A 70 31.67 -27.18 -3.46
N ARG A 71 32.68 -27.67 -4.18
CA ARG A 71 34.08 -27.57 -3.75
C ARG A 71 34.60 -26.12 -3.90
N HIS A 72 35.42 -25.66 -2.95
CA HIS A 72 36.10 -24.36 -2.98
C HIS A 72 35.20 -23.14 -3.31
N ARG A 73 33.98 -23.12 -2.77
CA ARG A 73 33.02 -22.01 -2.90
C ARG A 73 32.42 -21.66 -1.54
N SER A 74 32.00 -20.41 -1.38
CA SER A 74 31.29 -19.94 -0.19
C SER A 74 29.87 -20.48 -0.14
N ALA A 75 29.27 -20.46 1.05
CA ALA A 75 27.89 -20.85 1.25
C ALA A 75 26.94 -19.81 0.65
N VAL A 76 25.89 -20.28 -0.03
CA VAL A 76 24.89 -19.46 -0.72
C VAL A 76 23.53 -20.14 -0.61
N ILE A 77 22.50 -19.37 -0.31
CA ILE A 77 21.10 -19.80 -0.39
C ILE A 77 20.53 -19.27 -1.70
N LYS A 78 19.92 -20.14 -2.49
CA LYS A 78 19.10 -19.76 -3.65
C LYS A 78 17.64 -20.05 -3.31
N ALA A 79 16.81 -19.03 -3.28
CA ALA A 79 15.35 -19.16 -3.12
C ALA A 79 14.66 -18.91 -4.46
N GLU A 80 13.64 -19.71 -4.75
CA GLU A 80 12.77 -19.57 -5.93
C GLU A 80 11.33 -19.45 -5.43
N TYR A 81 10.63 -18.42 -5.91
CA TYR A 81 9.25 -18.11 -5.54
C TYR A 81 8.28 -18.57 -6.64
N LEU A 82 6.99 -18.70 -6.29
CA LEU A 82 5.94 -19.16 -7.22
C LEU A 82 5.77 -18.27 -8.46
N ASN A 83 6.10 -16.99 -8.36
CA ASN A 83 6.05 -16.05 -9.47
C ASN A 83 7.24 -16.20 -10.46
N GLY A 84 8.19 -17.10 -10.17
CA GLY A 84 9.41 -17.30 -10.95
C GLY A 84 10.57 -16.40 -10.53
N ASP A 85 10.39 -15.51 -9.55
CA ASP A 85 11.50 -14.71 -9.05
C ASP A 85 12.51 -15.58 -8.29
N GLU A 86 13.79 -15.23 -8.45
CA GLU A 86 14.88 -15.85 -7.72
C GLU A 86 15.58 -14.85 -6.81
N GLN A 87 16.00 -15.32 -5.64
CA GLN A 87 16.79 -14.56 -4.70
C GLN A 87 18.04 -15.34 -4.30
N TRP A 88 19.19 -14.69 -4.43
CA TRP A 88 20.48 -15.24 -4.09
C TRP A 88 21.04 -14.53 -2.88
N MET A 89 21.35 -15.28 -1.83
CA MET A 89 21.85 -14.74 -0.57
C MET A 89 23.18 -15.39 -0.24
N SER A 90 24.21 -14.57 -0.04
CA SER A 90 25.51 -15.03 0.44
C SER A 90 25.45 -15.29 1.93
N CYS A 91 25.89 -16.48 2.37
CA CYS A 91 25.95 -16.87 3.77
C CYS A 91 27.39 -17.21 4.18
N ARG A 92 28.35 -16.44 3.66
CA ARG A 92 29.78 -16.63 3.96
C ARG A 92 30.03 -16.31 5.43
N ASN A 93 30.61 -17.26 6.16
CA ASN A 93 30.93 -17.13 7.60
C ASN A 93 29.70 -16.85 8.49
N SER A 94 28.48 -17.13 8.00
CA SER A 94 27.27 -16.99 8.82
C SER A 94 27.17 -18.13 9.83
N THR A 95 26.66 -17.83 11.01
CA THR A 95 26.35 -18.85 12.03
C THR A 95 25.09 -19.63 11.67
N GLN A 96 24.86 -20.76 12.32
CA GLN A 96 23.63 -21.54 12.14
C GLN A 96 22.37 -20.71 12.43
N GLU A 97 22.39 -19.90 13.49
CA GLU A 97 21.23 -19.07 13.88
C GLU A 97 20.92 -17.99 12.85
N GLU A 98 21.95 -17.35 12.29
CA GLU A 98 21.78 -16.38 11.20
C GLU A 98 21.16 -17.04 9.96
N ILE A 99 21.60 -18.25 9.62
CA ILE A 99 21.05 -19.00 8.48
C ILE A 99 19.57 -19.32 8.72
N SER A 100 19.20 -19.72 9.93
CA SER A 100 17.79 -19.93 10.31
C SER A 100 16.97 -18.64 10.16
N LYS A 101 17.49 -17.50 10.65
CA LYS A 101 16.84 -16.18 10.47
C LYS A 101 16.66 -15.82 9.00
N TRP A 102 17.67 -16.07 8.17
CA TRP A 102 17.59 -15.82 6.73
C TRP A 102 16.56 -16.71 6.04
N LEU A 103 16.48 -17.99 6.40
CA LEU A 103 15.46 -18.89 5.86
C LEU A 103 14.05 -18.48 6.27
N ASN A 104 13.85 -18.09 7.53
CA ASN A 104 12.57 -17.57 8.01
C ASN A 104 12.16 -16.30 7.26
N LEU A 105 13.11 -15.40 6.99
CA LEU A 105 12.86 -14.22 6.17
C LEU A 105 12.42 -14.60 4.74
N LEU A 106 13.08 -15.58 4.12
CA LEU A 106 12.72 -16.05 2.77
C LEU A 106 11.33 -16.70 2.72
N VAL A 107 10.93 -17.42 3.78
CA VAL A 107 9.58 -18.02 3.90
C VAL A 107 8.51 -16.93 4.03
N CYS A 108 8.79 -15.88 4.81
CA CYS A 108 7.85 -14.77 5.04
C CYS A 108 7.76 -13.80 3.85
N GLN A 109 8.70 -13.84 2.91
CA GLN A 109 8.71 -12.96 1.74
C GLN A 109 7.82 -13.51 0.62
N SER A 110 7.27 -12.58 -0.17
CA SER A 110 6.49 -12.93 -1.36
C SER A 110 7.34 -13.00 -2.64
N LYS A 111 8.40 -12.21 -2.68
CA LYS A 111 9.34 -12.07 -3.79
C LYS A 111 10.65 -11.44 -3.32
N ASN A 112 11.61 -11.32 -4.22
CA ASN A 112 12.84 -10.58 -3.94
C ASN A 112 12.58 -9.06 -3.90
N HIS A 113 12.61 -8.47 -2.71
CA HIS A 113 12.43 -7.03 -2.51
C HIS A 113 13.75 -6.23 -2.58
N THR A 114 14.88 -6.89 -2.76
CA THR A 114 16.22 -6.26 -2.74
C THR A 114 16.32 -5.20 -3.84
N GLY A 115 16.69 -3.98 -3.47
CA GLY A 115 16.86 -2.89 -4.43
C GLY A 115 15.57 -2.23 -4.92
N THR A 116 14.42 -2.55 -4.32
CA THR A 116 13.13 -1.92 -4.66
C THR A 116 12.75 -0.85 -3.64
N ARG A 117 12.28 0.30 -4.14
CA ARG A 117 11.77 1.40 -3.31
C ARG A 117 10.26 1.48 -3.43
N ILE A 118 9.57 1.25 -2.32
CA ILE A 118 8.11 1.38 -2.24
C ILE A 118 7.74 2.87 -2.30
N ARG A 119 6.83 3.24 -3.21
CA ARG A 119 6.34 4.62 -3.38
C ARG A 119 5.21 4.98 -2.41
N LYS A 120 4.29 4.06 -2.17
CA LYS A 120 3.14 4.21 -1.26
C LYS A 120 3.08 3.01 -0.34
N LEU A 121 2.94 3.26 0.96
CA LEU A 121 2.87 2.24 2.01
C LEU A 121 1.47 1.62 2.16
N TRP A 122 0.56 1.93 1.26
CA TRP A 122 -0.80 1.41 1.21
C TRP A 122 -1.21 1.18 -0.25
N HIS A 123 -2.16 0.27 -0.44
CA HIS A 123 -2.73 -0.08 -1.73
C HIS A 123 -4.22 -0.40 -1.56
N THR A 124 -5.05 0.06 -2.49
CA THR A 124 -6.46 -0.31 -2.61
C THR A 124 -6.85 -0.27 -4.07
N ASP A 125 -7.61 -1.27 -4.52
CA ASP A 125 -8.21 -1.27 -5.86
C ASP A 125 -9.43 -0.32 -5.93
N HIS A 126 -10.03 -0.02 -4.78
CA HIS A 126 -11.25 0.79 -4.66
C HIS A 126 -10.96 2.02 -3.77
N PRO A 127 -10.40 3.11 -4.33
CA PRO A 127 -10.00 4.28 -3.54
C PRO A 127 -11.16 5.18 -3.08
N SER A 128 -12.33 5.12 -3.72
CA SER A 128 -13.53 5.86 -3.30
C SER A 128 -14.74 4.93 -3.24
N ILE A 129 -15.62 5.19 -2.28
CA ILE A 129 -16.89 4.46 -2.07
C ILE A 129 -18.06 5.22 -2.71
N GLN A 130 -18.11 6.55 -2.56
CA GLN A 130 -19.21 7.40 -3.03
C GLN A 130 -18.98 8.00 -4.43
N GLY A 131 -17.83 7.69 -5.04
CA GLY A 131 -17.37 8.28 -6.29
C GLY A 131 -16.23 9.27 -6.06
N PRO A 132 -15.28 9.39 -7.00
CA PRO A 132 -14.22 10.39 -6.91
C PRO A 132 -14.79 11.79 -7.07
N TRP A 133 -14.14 12.77 -6.46
CA TRP A 133 -14.47 14.17 -6.69
C TRP A 133 -14.28 14.52 -8.17
N THR A 134 -15.24 15.26 -8.71
CA THR A 134 -15.15 15.88 -10.03
C THR A 134 -15.39 17.37 -9.91
N PRO A 135 -14.90 18.20 -10.84
CA PRO A 135 -15.17 19.64 -10.86
C PRO A 135 -16.67 20.01 -10.88
N PHE A 136 -17.56 19.06 -11.20
CA PHE A 136 -19.01 19.23 -11.26
C PHE A 136 -19.74 18.70 -10.02
N THR A 137 -19.07 18.00 -9.10
CA THR A 137 -19.70 17.34 -7.95
C THR A 137 -20.49 18.30 -7.07
N PHE A 138 -20.01 19.54 -6.90
CA PHE A 138 -20.67 20.58 -6.10
C PHE A 138 -21.15 21.77 -6.95
N ARG A 139 -21.30 21.59 -8.27
CA ARG A 139 -21.86 22.64 -9.13
C ARG A 139 -23.37 22.52 -9.16
N ASP A 140 -24.05 23.67 -9.11
CA ASP A 140 -25.49 23.72 -9.30
C ASP A 140 -25.84 23.25 -10.74
N PRO A 141 -26.68 22.21 -10.91
CA PRO A 141 -27.11 21.74 -12.22
C PRO A 141 -27.70 22.83 -13.11
N LYS A 142 -28.24 23.91 -12.54
CA LYS A 142 -28.79 25.06 -13.27
C LYS A 142 -27.76 25.72 -14.18
N LEU A 143 -26.46 25.67 -13.83
CA LEU A 143 -25.39 26.27 -14.64
C LEU A 143 -25.23 25.61 -16.02
N ASN A 144 -25.67 24.36 -16.18
CA ASN A 144 -25.56 23.65 -17.46
C ASN A 144 -26.55 24.15 -18.53
N LEU A 145 -27.67 24.73 -18.09
CA LEU A 145 -28.72 25.26 -18.98
C LEU A 145 -28.61 26.77 -19.17
N ALA A 146 -27.79 27.44 -18.35
CA ALA A 146 -27.67 28.89 -18.38
C ALA A 146 -26.91 29.36 -19.63
N THR A 147 -27.48 30.31 -20.36
CA THR A 147 -26.77 31.09 -21.38
C THR A 147 -26.06 32.26 -20.69
N PHE A 148 -24.76 32.38 -20.91
CA PHE A 148 -23.97 33.47 -20.34
C PHE A 148 -23.86 34.65 -21.32
N PRO A 149 -23.84 35.91 -20.84
CA PRO A 149 -23.84 36.34 -19.43
C PRO A 149 -25.23 36.29 -18.77
N ASN A 150 -25.30 35.80 -17.52
CA ASN A 150 -26.54 35.76 -16.73
C ASN A 150 -26.43 36.70 -15.52
N GLU A 151 -27.29 37.71 -15.46
CA GLU A 151 -27.29 38.75 -14.41
C GLU A 151 -27.59 38.20 -13.01
N GLU A 152 -28.42 37.15 -12.89
CA GLU A 152 -28.75 36.56 -11.59
C GLU A 152 -27.56 35.84 -10.96
N LEU A 153 -26.77 35.14 -11.80
CA LEU A 153 -25.55 34.46 -11.37
C LEU A 153 -24.39 35.43 -11.15
N ALA A 154 -24.45 36.62 -11.76
CA ALA A 154 -23.46 37.67 -11.57
C ALA A 154 -23.63 38.40 -10.21
N LYS A 155 -24.79 38.28 -9.56
CA LYS A 155 -25.01 38.88 -8.25
C LYS A 155 -24.12 38.20 -7.19
N PRO A 156 -23.52 38.98 -6.26
CA PRO A 156 -22.80 38.42 -5.13
C PRO A 156 -23.72 37.52 -4.30
N LYS A 157 -23.24 36.35 -3.89
CA LYS A 157 -24.02 35.43 -3.04
C LYS A 157 -24.29 36.02 -1.65
N ASP A 158 -23.34 36.80 -1.15
CA ASP A 158 -23.39 37.45 0.16
C ASP A 158 -23.70 38.95 -0.02
N SER A 159 -24.76 39.28 -0.75
CA SER A 159 -25.29 40.64 -0.70
C SER A 159 -26.03 40.82 0.61
N ASP A 160 -25.40 41.49 1.58
CA ASP A 160 -26.11 41.96 2.76
C ASP A 160 -27.31 42.81 2.31
N VAL A 161 -28.48 42.55 2.90
CA VAL A 161 -29.67 43.37 2.66
C VAL A 161 -29.31 44.80 3.01
N SER A 162 -29.51 45.72 2.07
CA SER A 162 -29.21 47.13 2.33
C SER A 162 -29.98 47.59 3.56
N ASN A 163 -29.35 48.39 4.43
CA ASN A 163 -30.01 48.94 5.62
C ASN A 163 -31.36 49.60 5.26
N HIS A 164 -31.45 50.18 4.06
CA HIS A 164 -32.69 50.75 3.52
C HIS A 164 -33.78 49.70 3.26
N GLU A 165 -33.45 48.60 2.59
CA GLU A 165 -34.39 47.50 2.31
C GLU A 165 -34.88 46.85 3.61
N ARG A 166 -33.98 46.72 4.60
CA ARG A 166 -34.32 46.23 5.93
C ARG A 166 -35.28 47.15 6.67
N LEU A 167 -35.10 48.48 6.57
CA LEU A 167 -36.03 49.46 7.13
C LEU A 167 -37.40 49.40 6.44
N ILE A 168 -37.44 49.24 5.12
CA ILE A 168 -38.70 49.07 4.38
C ILE A 168 -39.42 47.79 4.83
N GLU A 169 -38.69 46.69 5.02
CA GLU A 169 -39.26 45.43 5.49
C GLU A 169 -39.83 45.56 6.91
N LEU A 170 -39.10 46.22 7.82
CA LEU A 170 -39.57 46.53 9.17
C LEU A 170 -40.84 47.39 9.14
N PHE A 171 -40.89 48.42 8.30
CA PHE A 171 -42.06 49.29 8.17
C PHE A 171 -43.28 48.54 7.61
N LYS A 172 -43.06 47.67 6.61
CA LYS A 172 -44.13 46.82 6.07
C LYS A 172 -44.66 45.86 7.14
N LYS A 173 -43.79 45.23 7.93
CA LYS A 173 -44.18 44.37 9.06
C LYS A 173 -45.00 45.13 10.11
N GLN A 174 -44.59 46.35 10.45
CA GLN A 174 -45.34 47.21 11.38
C GLN A 174 -46.75 47.50 10.87
N LYS A 175 -46.88 47.95 9.61
CA LYS A 175 -48.20 48.20 9.00
C LYS A 175 -49.11 46.97 8.98
N LEU A 176 -48.54 45.79 8.78
CA LEU A 176 -49.28 44.52 8.77
C LEU A 176 -49.80 44.20 10.18
N GLY A 177 -48.97 44.37 11.21
CA GLY A 177 -49.39 44.26 12.61
C GLY A 177 -50.48 45.27 12.99
N ASP A 178 -50.37 46.52 12.54
CA ASP A 178 -51.39 47.55 12.78
C ASP A 178 -52.73 47.23 12.09
N LEU A 179 -52.71 46.50 10.97
CA LEU A 179 -53.91 46.04 10.27
C LEU A 179 -54.53 44.81 10.94
N GLU A 180 -53.72 43.89 11.44
CA GLU A 180 -54.17 42.73 12.21
C GLU A 180 -54.80 43.16 13.53
N ASN A 181 -54.19 44.11 14.25
CA ASN A 181 -54.75 44.67 15.49
C ASN A 181 -56.11 45.34 15.24
N ARG A 182 -56.25 46.11 14.14
CA ARG A 182 -57.52 46.73 13.74
C ARG A 182 -58.60 45.76 13.27
N ARG A 183 -58.24 44.52 12.95
CA ARG A 183 -59.20 43.45 12.60
C ARG A 183 -59.66 42.64 13.82
N GLY A 184 -58.92 42.72 14.93
CA GLY A 184 -59.22 42.02 16.19
C GLY A 184 -60.05 42.84 17.17
N GLU A 185 -60.24 44.13 16.91
CA GLU A 185 -61.24 45.02 17.53
C GLU A 185 -62.57 44.97 16.76
#